data_AF-A0A4S8M149-F1
#
_entry.id   AF-A0A4S8M149-F1
#
_cell.length_a   1.000
_cell.length_b   1.000
_cell.length_c   1.000
_cell.angle_alpha   90.00
_cell.angle_beta   90.00
_cell.angle_gamma   90.00
#
_symmetry.space_group_name_H-M   'P 1'
#
loop_
_entity.id
_entity.type
_entity.pdbx_description
1 polymer ?
#
loop_
_entity_poly.entity_id
_entity_poly.type
_entity_poly.pdbx_seq_one_letter_code
_entity_poly.pdbx_strand_id
1 'polypeptide(L)'
;ITGRATRVFKVWEPESDTFVLLKDSWRVNSTSIKPEGKVYARLHAKSVRNIPTCLKAGDVNPTSSFHRTLTQLHDDSLRSHIHYRLTLKEICVGNITDFNDTKELIKILRDALIG
;
A
#
# COMPACT_ATOMS: atom_id res chain seq x y z
N ILE A 1 -22.31 1.74 -0.10
CA ILE A 1 -21.10 1.62 -0.95
C ILE A 1 -19.91 1.39 -0.02
N THR A 2 -19.44 0.15 0.07
CA THR A 2 -18.34 -0.24 0.97
C THR A 2 -17.07 -0.37 0.14
N GLY A 3 -16.44 0.76 -0.18
CA GLY A 3 -15.13 0.79 -0.83
C GLY A 3 -14.03 0.93 0.21
N ARG A 4 -12.97 0.11 0.12
CA ARG A 4 -11.68 0.48 0.72
C ARG A 4 -11.22 1.71 -0.04
N ALA A 5 -11.43 2.91 0.50
CA ALA A 5 -11.11 4.19 -0.13
C ALA A 5 -9.58 4.35 -0.29
N THR A 6 -8.98 3.45 -1.05
CA THR A 6 -7.55 3.39 -1.33
C THR A 6 -7.28 4.37 -2.44
N ARG A 7 -6.39 5.31 -2.17
CA ARG A 7 -5.89 6.26 -3.17
C ARG A 7 -4.38 6.11 -3.25
N VAL A 8 -3.84 6.33 -4.43
CA VAL A 8 -2.41 6.25 -4.68
C VAL A 8 -1.98 7.52 -5.38
N PHE A 9 -0.88 8.10 -4.90
CA PHE A 9 -0.36 9.38 -5.37
C PHE A 9 1.12 9.24 -5.71
N LYS A 10 1.56 9.88 -6.78
CA LYS A 10 2.98 10.16 -7.02
C LYS A 10 3.34 11.39 -6.19
N VAL A 11 4.27 11.24 -5.24
CA VAL A 11 4.68 12.32 -4.33
C VAL A 11 6.18 12.55 -4.45
N TRP A 12 6.61 13.80 -4.27
CA TRP A 12 8.02 14.17 -4.26
C TRP A 12 8.58 14.04 -2.83
N GLU A 13 9.74 13.39 -2.69
CA GLU A 13 10.50 13.26 -1.44
C GLU A 13 11.68 14.25 -1.49
N PRO A 14 11.64 15.36 -0.72
CA PRO A 14 12.64 16.42 -0.82
C PRO A 14 14.06 15.99 -0.40
N GLU A 15 14.17 15.07 0.54
CA GLU A 15 15.47 14.64 1.09
C GLU A 15 16.32 13.86 0.08
N SER A 16 15.67 13.03 -0.74
CA SER A 16 16.33 12.22 -1.76
C SER A 16 16.25 12.84 -3.17
N ASP A 17 15.48 13.92 -3.34
CA ASP A 17 15.10 14.52 -4.62
C ASP A 17 14.55 13.49 -5.62
N THR A 18 13.69 12.60 -5.14
CA THR A 18 13.06 11.55 -5.95
C THR A 18 11.55 11.56 -5.80
N PHE A 19 10.84 10.95 -6.75
CA PHE A 19 9.44 10.64 -6.57
C PHE A 19 9.28 9.26 -5.92
N VAL A 20 8.30 9.15 -5.02
CA VAL A 20 7.86 7.89 -4.41
C VAL A 20 6.34 7.73 -4.58
N LEU A 21 5.84 6.51 -4.41
CA LEU A 21 4.42 6.22 -4.45
C LEU A 21 3.84 6.30 -3.03
N LEU A 22 2.90 7.21 -2.77
CA LEU A 22 2.13 7.24 -1.52
C LEU A 22 0.82 6.50 -1.71
N LYS A 23 0.62 5.42 -0.96
CA LYS A 23 -0.67 4.74 -0.86
C LYS A 23 -1.35 5.14 0.44
N ASP A 24 -2.55 5.69 0.29
CA ASP A 24 -3.45 6.17 1.33
C ASP A 24 -4.65 5.21 1.40
N SER A 25 -4.96 4.65 2.57
CA SER A 25 -5.91 3.54 2.68
C SER A 25 -6.56 3.47 4.06
N TRP A 26 -7.65 2.70 4.17
CA TRP A 26 -8.30 2.39 5.45
C TRP A 26 -8.13 0.91 5.75
N ARG A 27 -7.28 0.57 6.73
CA ARG A 27 -7.06 -0.82 7.15
C ARG A 27 -8.07 -1.22 8.23
N VAL A 28 -8.41 -2.49 8.30
CA VAL A 28 -9.23 -3.02 9.40
C VAL A 28 -8.48 -2.85 10.72
N ASN A 29 -9.19 -2.35 11.73
CA ASN A 29 -8.70 -2.26 13.09
C ASN A 29 -8.84 -3.63 13.79
N SER A 30 -7.95 -4.56 13.44
CA SER A 30 -7.92 -5.89 14.05
C SER A 30 -6.49 -6.31 14.34
N THR A 31 -6.26 -6.97 15.48
CA THR A 31 -4.98 -7.59 15.84
C THR A 31 -4.70 -8.85 15.00
N SER A 32 -5.73 -9.50 14.45
CA SER A 32 -5.59 -10.69 13.61
C SER A 32 -5.11 -10.37 12.19
N ILE A 33 -5.27 -9.13 11.73
CA ILE A 33 -4.88 -8.69 10.38
C ILE A 33 -3.63 -7.83 10.49
N LYS A 34 -2.51 -8.33 9.96
CA LYS A 34 -1.25 -7.58 9.97
C LYS A 34 -1.34 -6.37 9.02
N PRO A 35 -0.90 -5.17 9.46
CA PRO A 35 -0.79 -4.02 8.56
C PRO A 35 0.13 -4.32 7.38
N GLU A 36 -0.19 -3.76 6.21
CA GLU A 36 0.53 -4.01 4.96
C GLU A 36 2.04 -3.72 5.08
N GLY A 37 2.44 -2.64 5.73
CA GLY A 37 3.86 -2.34 5.97
C GLY A 37 4.59 -3.42 6.78
N LYS A 38 3.91 -4.08 7.73
CA LYS A 38 4.49 -5.22 8.48
C LYS A 38 4.61 -6.47 7.61
N VAL A 39 3.73 -6.62 6.62
CA VAL A 39 3.85 -7.68 5.61
C VAL A 39 5.07 -7.41 4.74
N TYR A 40 5.25 -6.20 4.23
CA TYR A 40 6.47 -5.82 3.49
C TYR A 40 7.74 -6.08 4.29
N ALA A 41 7.82 -5.63 5.54
CA ALA A 41 8.99 -5.86 6.39
C ALA A 41 9.32 -7.37 6.53
N ARG A 42 8.30 -8.22 6.67
CA ARG A 42 8.47 -9.68 6.74
C ARG A 42 8.95 -10.29 5.43
N LEU A 43 8.45 -9.81 4.29
CA LEU A 43 8.85 -10.31 2.97
C LEU A 43 10.29 -9.89 2.64
N HIS A 44 10.66 -8.65 2.95
CA HIS A 44 12.03 -8.15 2.81
C HIS A 44 13.01 -8.91 3.71
N ALA A 45 12.63 -9.20 4.96
CA ALA A 45 13.45 -10.02 5.87
C ALA A 45 13.67 -11.46 5.38
N LYS A 46 12.83 -11.94 4.46
CA LYS A 46 12.96 -13.25 3.81
C LYS A 46 13.55 -13.16 2.40
N SER A 47 14.01 -11.97 1.99
CA SER A 47 14.57 -11.72 0.66
C SER A 47 13.67 -12.17 -0.48
N VAL A 48 12.35 -12.02 -0.30
CA VAL A 48 11.36 -12.29 -1.37
C VAL A 48 11.62 -11.32 -2.52
N ARG A 49 11.69 -11.85 -3.74
CA ARG A 49 11.99 -11.06 -4.94
C ARG A 49 10.72 -10.43 -5.48
N ASN A 50 10.87 -9.49 -6.41
CA ASN A 50 9.77 -8.91 -7.20
C ASN A 50 8.66 -8.27 -6.35
N ILE A 51 9.02 -7.72 -5.19
CA ILE A 51 8.13 -6.91 -4.35
C ILE A 51 8.64 -5.46 -4.32
N PRO A 52 7.72 -4.47 -4.23
CA PRO A 52 8.13 -3.10 -3.98
C PRO A 52 8.89 -2.92 -2.66
N THR A 53 9.82 -1.98 -2.66
CA THR A 53 10.55 -1.49 -1.50
C THR A 53 9.65 -0.55 -0.72
N CYS A 54 9.16 -0.99 0.44
CA CYS A 54 8.38 -0.15 1.34
C CYS A 54 9.32 0.71 2.19
N LEU A 55 9.24 2.03 2.03
CA LEU A 55 10.12 2.99 2.71
C LEU A 55 9.59 3.34 4.09
N LYS A 56 8.32 3.77 4.17
CA LYS A 56 7.64 4.15 5.42
C LYS A 56 6.22 3.60 5.40
N ALA A 57 5.70 3.21 6.56
CA ALA A 57 4.31 2.77 6.68
C ALA A 57 3.79 2.92 8.11
N GLY A 58 2.55 3.39 8.26
CA GLY A 58 2.00 3.64 9.59
C GLY A 58 0.55 4.14 9.60
N ASP A 59 -0.06 4.06 10.78
CA ASP A 59 -1.36 4.67 11.05
C ASP A 59 -1.23 6.20 11.03
N VAL A 60 -2.18 6.88 10.41
CA VAL A 60 -2.22 8.33 10.37
C VAL A 60 -2.74 8.85 11.69
N ASN A 61 -1.91 9.61 12.42
CA ASN A 61 -2.23 10.25 13.69
C ASN A 61 -2.98 9.32 14.67
N PRO A 62 -2.26 8.40 15.34
CA PRO A 62 -2.87 7.34 16.14
C PRO A 62 -3.72 7.85 17.31
N THR A 63 -3.49 9.09 17.75
CA THR A 63 -4.19 9.78 18.84
C THR A 63 -5.47 10.49 18.42
N SER A 64 -5.72 10.65 17.12
CA SER A 64 -6.90 11.35 16.61
C SER A 64 -8.07 10.40 16.31
N SER A 65 -9.27 10.80 16.70
CA SER A 65 -10.51 10.09 16.35
C SER A 65 -10.89 10.25 14.88
N PHE A 66 -10.45 11.33 14.22
CA PHE A 66 -10.78 11.61 12.81
C PHE A 66 -10.21 10.58 11.82
N HIS A 67 -9.16 9.87 12.24
CA HIS A 67 -8.50 8.84 11.42
C HIS A 67 -8.97 7.43 11.77
N ARG A 68 -10.16 7.31 12.35
CA ARG A 68 -10.80 6.05 12.72
C ARG A 68 -12.28 6.12 12.37
N THR A 69 -12.84 5.01 11.92
CA THR A 69 -14.30 4.93 11.75
C THR A 69 -14.96 4.75 13.12
N LEU A 70 -16.19 5.26 13.25
CA LEU A 70 -17.04 5.09 14.44
C LEU A 70 -18.30 4.28 14.14
N THR A 71 -18.45 3.76 12.92
CA THR A 71 -19.63 3.00 12.47
C THR A 71 -19.90 1.78 13.35
N GLN A 72 -18.85 1.15 13.87
CA GLN A 72 -18.96 0.03 14.80
C GLN A 72 -19.65 0.40 16.12
N LEU A 73 -19.71 1.68 16.50
CA LEU A 73 -20.43 2.11 17.70
C LEU A 73 -21.96 2.11 17.51
N HIS A 74 -22.41 1.98 16.26
CA HIS A 74 -23.82 2.03 15.88
C HIS A 74 -24.31 0.68 15.34
N ASP A 75 -23.40 -0.19 14.90
CA ASP A 75 -23.68 -1.55 14.43
C ASP A 75 -22.44 -2.43 14.66
N ASP A 76 -22.54 -3.36 15.61
CA ASP A 76 -21.45 -4.26 16.02
C ASP A 76 -21.01 -5.24 14.91
N SER A 77 -21.83 -5.43 13.87
CA SER A 77 -21.47 -6.26 12.71
C SER A 77 -20.46 -5.57 11.78
N LEU A 78 -20.34 -4.25 11.88
CA LEU A 78 -19.45 -3.46 11.04
C LEU A 78 -18.03 -3.41 11.61
N ARG A 79 -17.06 -3.62 10.72
CA ARG A 79 -15.64 -3.55 11.09
C ARG A 79 -15.20 -2.10 11.30
N SER A 80 -14.49 -1.85 12.39
CA SER A 80 -13.74 -0.61 12.59
C SER A 80 -12.54 -0.54 11.63
N HIS A 81 -12.22 0.65 11.13
CA HIS A 81 -11.06 0.90 10.27
C HIS A 81 -10.22 2.06 10.79
N ILE A 82 -8.92 2.01 10.50
CA ILE A 82 -7.93 3.05 10.81
C ILE A 82 -7.30 3.53 9.51
N HIS A 83 -7.15 4.85 9.38
CA HIS A 83 -6.47 5.47 8.27
C HIS A 83 -4.97 5.12 8.30
N TYR A 84 -4.45 4.63 7.18
CA TYR A 84 -3.12 4.05 7.05
C TYR A 84 -2.44 4.53 5.78
N ARG A 85 -1.18 4.93 5.90
CA ARG A 85 -0.35 5.34 4.77
C ARG A 85 0.89 4.49 4.69
N LEU A 86 1.34 4.25 3.46
CA LEU A 86 2.66 3.70 3.18
C LEU A 86 3.27 4.34 1.93
N THR A 87 4.58 4.45 1.91
CA THR A 87 5.36 4.90 0.76
C THR A 87 6.15 3.75 0.16
N LEU A 88 6.14 3.65 -1.17
CA LEU A 88 6.92 2.68 -1.94
C LEU A 88 7.94 3.43 -2.81
N LYS A 89 9.15 2.88 -2.92
CA LYS A 89 10.22 3.45 -3.75
C LYS A 89 9.86 3.38 -5.24
N GLU A 90 9.35 2.24 -5.68
CA GLU A 90 9.01 1.98 -7.06
C GLU A 90 7.66 2.64 -7.41
N ILE A 91 7.64 3.35 -8.54
CA ILE A 91 6.44 3.99 -9.09
C ILE A 91 6.10 3.26 -10.39
N CYS A 92 4.83 2.86 -10.52
CA CYS A 92 4.31 2.43 -11.82
C CYS A 92 4.25 3.65 -12.75
N VAL A 93 5.02 3.63 -13.83
CA VAL A 93 5.02 4.69 -14.84
C VAL A 93 4.11 4.26 -15.99
N GLY A 94 3.08 5.05 -16.29
CA GLY A 94 2.21 4.86 -17.45
C GLY A 94 1.09 3.82 -17.28
N ASN A 95 0.40 3.53 -18.39
CA ASN A 95 -0.59 2.48 -18.44
C ASN A 95 0.10 1.12 -18.63
N ILE A 96 -0.44 0.05 -18.05
CA ILE A 96 0.06 -1.32 -18.26
C ILE A 96 0.00 -1.74 -19.73
N THR A 97 -0.76 -1.02 -20.57
CA THR A 97 -0.87 -1.23 -22.01
C THR A 97 0.17 -0.46 -22.83
N ASP A 98 0.92 0.47 -22.23
CA ASP A 98 1.86 1.34 -22.95
C ASP A 98 3.25 0.69 -23.10
N PHE A 99 3.31 -0.64 -23.17
CA PHE A 99 4.55 -1.36 -23.41
C PHE A 99 5.02 -1.17 -24.85
N ASN A 100 6.34 -1.04 -25.05
CA ASN A 100 6.91 -0.86 -26.39
C ASN A 100 6.79 -2.13 -27.24
N ASP A 101 6.92 -3.30 -26.60
CA ASP A 101 6.81 -4.59 -27.27
C ASP A 101 6.26 -5.69 -26.34
N THR A 102 5.84 -6.81 -26.94
CA THR A 102 5.34 -7.97 -26.20
C THR A 102 6.38 -8.56 -25.24
N LYS A 103 7.69 -8.34 -25.46
CA LYS A 103 8.73 -8.87 -24.56
C LYS A 103 8.69 -8.16 -23.21
N GLU A 104 8.40 -6.86 -23.16
CA GLU A 104 8.20 -6.14 -21.90
C GLU A 104 7.04 -6.75 -21.09
N LEU A 105 5.89 -6.99 -21.74
CA LEU A 105 4.74 -7.62 -21.09
C LEU A 105 5.07 -9.03 -20.58
N ILE A 106 5.70 -9.86 -21.40
CA ILE A 106 6.07 -11.24 -21.03
C ILE A 106 7.10 -11.25 -19.89
N LYS A 107 8.03 -10.29 -19.84
CA LYS A 107 8.97 -10.16 -18.71
C LYS A 107 8.22 -9.86 -17.41
N ILE A 108 7.28 -8.91 -17.41
CA ILE A 108 6.47 -8.58 -16.22
C ILE A 108 5.68 -9.82 -15.75
N LEU A 109 5.03 -10.54 -16.67
CA LEU A 109 4.28 -11.75 -16.34
C LEU A 109 5.18 -12.85 -15.78
N ARG A 110 6.34 -13.09 -16.41
CA ARG A 110 7.33 -14.05 -15.91
C ARG A 110 7.79 -13.66 -14.50
N ASP A 111 8.14 -12.40 -14.29
CA ASP A 111 8.67 -11.91 -13.01
C ASP A 111 7.60 -12.00 -11.90
N ALA A 112 6.32 -11.82 -12.24
CA ALA A 112 5.20 -12.06 -11.33
C ALA A 112 5.01 -13.53 -10.94
N LEU A 113 5.43 -14.48 -11.78
CA LEU A 113 5.28 -15.93 -11.53
C LEU A 113 6.48 -16.56 -10.80
N ILE A 114 7.68 -16.00 -10.94
CA ILE A 114 8.93 -16.52 -10.33
C ILE A 114 9.29 -15.85 -8.99
N GLY A 115 8.41 -14.97 -8.50
CA GLY A 115 8.53 -14.21 -7.25
C GLY A 115 8.39 -15.06 -6.00
#